data_AF-A0A2N2XRL6-F1
#
_entry.id   AF-A0A2N2XRL6-F1
#
_cell.length_a   1.000
_cell.length_b   1.000
_cell.length_c   1.000
_cell.angle_alpha   90.00
_cell.angle_beta   90.00
_cell.angle_gamma   90.00
#
_symmetry.space_group_name_H-M   'P 1'
#
loop_
_entity.id
_entity.type
_entity.pdbx_description
1 polymer ?
#
loop_
_entity_poly.entity_id
_entity_poly.type
_entity_poly.pdbx_seq_one_letter_code
_entity_poly.pdbx_strand_id
1 'polypeptide(L)'
;MYLRWMVRNDKQGVDFGLWQDIPMSKLLIPLDIHTATVARKLGLLTRKQNDFIAVMELTEVLRKFDPNDPVKYDYALFGAGVTKTMI
;
A
#
# COMPACT_ATOMS: atom_id res chain seq x y z
N MET A 1 4.42 -6.95 3.75
CA MET A 1 3.71 -6.90 5.04
C MET A 1 4.62 -6.61 6.22
N TYR A 2 5.50 -7.54 6.63
CA TYR A 2 6.31 -7.39 7.85
C TYR A 2 7.07 -6.05 7.96
N LEU A 3 7.77 -5.64 6.90
CA LEU A 3 8.53 -4.39 6.89
C LEU A 3 7.65 -3.15 7.16
N ARG A 4 6.40 -3.13 6.67
CA ARG A 4 5.46 -2.04 6.95
C ARG A 4 5.21 -1.94 8.45
N TRP A 5 4.79 -3.03 9.08
CA TRP A 5 4.47 -3.05 10.52
C TRP A 5 5.66 -2.62 11.39
N MET A 6 6.88 -3.00 11.02
CA MET A 6 8.05 -2.66 11.82
C MET A 6 8.48 -1.20 11.65
N VAL A 7 8.38 -0.65 10.44
CA VAL A 7 8.89 0.70 10.12
C VAL A 7 7.85 1.80 10.30
N ARG A 8 6.63 1.53 9.84
CA ARG A 8 5.55 2.51 9.84
C ARG A 8 5.06 2.73 11.25
N ASN A 9 4.84 3.98 11.61
CA ASN A 9 4.31 4.37 12.92
C ASN A 9 2.98 5.08 12.70
N ASP A 10 1.87 4.39 12.96
CA ASP A 10 0.52 4.94 12.84
C ASP A 10 -0.10 5.24 14.21
N LYS A 11 -1.14 6.10 14.23
CA LYS A 11 -1.84 6.49 15.46
C LYS A 11 -2.95 5.51 15.88
N GLN A 12 -3.22 4.49 15.08
CA GLN A 12 -4.30 3.52 15.24
C GLN A 12 -3.82 2.19 15.87
N GLY A 13 -2.51 2.01 16.04
CA GLY A 13 -1.91 0.84 16.70
C GLY A 13 -1.86 -0.41 15.81
N VAL A 14 -1.97 -0.27 14.49
CA VAL A 14 -1.87 -1.41 13.56
C VAL A 14 -0.42 -1.72 13.21
N ASP A 15 0.39 -0.70 12.97
CA ASP A 15 1.82 -0.79 12.74
C ASP A 15 2.59 -0.50 14.05
N PHE A 16 3.59 -1.33 14.37
CA PHE A 16 4.34 -1.26 15.62
C PHE A 16 5.33 -0.09 15.68
N GLY A 17 5.88 0.32 14.53
CA GLY A 17 6.84 1.43 14.46
C GLY A 17 8.10 1.22 15.30
N LEU A 18 8.61 -0.01 15.41
CA LEU A 18 9.80 -0.31 16.21
C LEU A 18 11.12 0.06 15.51
N TRP A 19 11.12 0.21 14.18
CA TRP A 19 12.30 0.53 13.38
C TRP A 19 12.24 1.96 12.87
N GLN A 20 12.93 2.87 13.55
CA GLN A 20 12.91 4.30 13.29
C GLN A 20 13.98 4.78 12.29
N ASP A 21 14.96 3.93 11.99
CA ASP A 21 16.08 4.28 11.09
C ASP A 21 15.67 4.25 9.60
N ILE A 22 14.53 3.66 9.28
CA ILE A 22 13.99 3.59 7.92
C ILE A 22 12.85 4.60 7.81
N PRO A 23 12.93 5.63 6.94
CA PRO A 23 11.83 6.56 6.78
C PRO A 23 10.63 5.90 6.08
N MET A 24 9.42 6.18 6.56
CA MET A 24 8.16 5.61 6.02
C MET A 24 7.99 5.86 4.51
N SER A 25 8.50 6.99 4.01
CA SER A 25 8.48 7.36 2.59
C SER A 25 9.24 6.39 1.67
N LYS A 26 10.14 5.57 2.23
CA LYS A 26 10.90 4.54 1.50
C LYS A 26 10.18 3.21 1.43
N LEU A 27 9.09 3.02 2.18
CA LEU A 27 8.30 1.81 2.09
C LEU A 27 7.63 1.70 0.73
N LEU A 28 7.54 0.46 0.24
CA LEU A 28 6.79 0.11 -0.96
C LEU A 28 5.47 -0.55 -0.56
N ILE A 29 4.44 -0.30 -1.36
CA ILE A 29 3.13 -0.88 -1.08
C ILE A 29 3.20 -2.41 -1.18
N PRO A 30 2.76 -3.15 -0.17
CA PRO A 30 2.51 -4.59 -0.28
C PRO A 30 1.44 -4.82 -1.36
N LEU A 31 1.70 -5.73 -2.30
CA LEU A 31 0.77 -6.01 -3.40
C LEU A 31 0.24 -7.44 -3.29
N ASP A 32 -0.86 -7.60 -2.55
CA ASP A 32 -1.63 -8.85 -2.56
C ASP A 32 -2.69 -8.87 -3.69
N ILE A 33 -3.40 -9.99 -3.84
CA ILE A 33 -4.40 -10.19 -4.89
C ILE A 33 -5.59 -9.23 -4.80
N HIS A 34 -6.03 -8.87 -3.60
CA HIS A 34 -7.16 -7.97 -3.38
C HIS A 34 -6.74 -6.53 -3.65
N THR A 35 -5.61 -6.10 -3.06
CA THR A 35 -5.01 -4.79 -3.28
C THR A 35 -4.75 -4.54 -4.76
N ALA A 36 -4.18 -5.52 -5.48
CA ALA A 36 -3.93 -5.41 -6.92
C ALA A 36 -5.23 -5.33 -7.74
N THR A 37 -6.29 -6.05 -7.35
CA THR A 37 -7.59 -6.02 -8.03
C THR A 37 -8.27 -4.67 -7.85
N VAL A 38 -8.33 -4.16 -6.62
CA VAL A 38 -8.93 -2.88 -6.30
C VAL A 38 -8.16 -1.74 -6.96
N ALA A 39 -6.82 -1.74 -6.88
CA ALA A 39 -5.99 -0.72 -7.52
C ALA A 39 -6.23 -0.64 -9.04
N ARG A 40 -6.42 -1.78 -9.72
CA ARG A 40 -6.77 -1.81 -11.15
C ARG A 40 -8.17 -1.28 -11.43
N LYS A 41 -9.17 -1.67 -10.61
CA LYS A 41 -10.54 -1.15 -10.74
C LYS A 41 -10.61 0.36 -10.55
N LEU A 42 -9.76 0.91 -9.67
CA LEU A 42 -9.64 2.35 -9.41
C LEU A 42 -8.75 3.09 -10.43
N GLY A 43 -8.15 2.38 -11.41
CA GLY A 43 -7.23 2.98 -12.38
C GLY A 43 -5.89 3.43 -11.80
N LEU A 44 -5.53 3.00 -10.59
CA LEU A 44 -4.27 3.32 -9.91
C LEU A 44 -3.12 2.41 -10.34
N LEU A 45 -3.44 1.24 -10.87
CA LEU A 45 -2.49 0.26 -11.38
C LEU A 45 -2.94 -0.20 -12.77
N THR A 46 -2.08 -0.15 -13.77
CA THR A 46 -2.38 -0.56 -15.15
C THR A 46 -1.70 -1.87 -15.53
N ARG A 47 -0.54 -2.16 -14.94
CA ARG A 47 0.18 -3.42 -15.18
C ARG A 47 -0.65 -4.63 -14.77
N LYS A 48 -0.69 -5.65 -15.64
CA LYS A 48 -1.44 -6.88 -15.41
C LYS A 48 -0.72 -7.89 -14.52
N GLN A 49 0.62 -7.94 -14.60
CA GLN A 49 1.43 -8.84 -13.77
C GLN A 49 1.50 -8.31 -12.34
N ASN A 50 1.46 -9.22 -11.35
CA ASN A 50 1.72 -8.90 -9.95
C ASN A 50 3.20 -9.13 -9.66
N ASP A 51 4.05 -8.22 -10.12
CA ASP A 51 5.50 -8.28 -9.92
C ASP A 51 6.02 -6.99 -9.27
N PHE A 52 7.35 -6.92 -9.12
CA PHE A 52 7.98 -5.76 -8.51
C PHE A 52 7.73 -4.46 -9.28
N ILE A 53 7.53 -4.52 -10.60
CA ILE A 53 7.22 -3.33 -11.41
C ILE A 53 5.83 -2.81 -11.06
N ALA A 54 4.84 -3.69 -10.83
CA ALA A 54 3.52 -3.29 -10.38
C ALA A 54 3.54 -2.66 -8.98
N VAL A 55 4.37 -3.18 -8.07
CA VAL A 55 4.61 -2.58 -6.75
C VAL A 55 5.14 -1.17 -6.88
N MET A 56 6.14 -0.96 -7.75
CA MET A 56 6.72 0.35 -8.00
C MET A 56 5.70 1.30 -8.62
N GLU A 57 4.99 0.89 -9.67
CA GLU A 57 3.93 1.68 -10.33
C GLU A 57 2.89 2.17 -9.33
N LEU A 58 2.32 1.25 -8.55
CA LEU A 58 1.30 1.60 -7.56
C LEU A 58 1.87 2.50 -6.46
N THR A 59 3.09 2.22 -5.97
CA THR A 59 3.73 3.06 -4.94
C THR A 59 3.96 4.48 -5.45
N GLU A 60 4.40 4.67 -6.70
CA GLU A 60 4.57 6.00 -7.28
C GLU A 60 3.24 6.75 -7.42
N VAL A 61 2.16 6.06 -7.76
CA VAL A 61 0.82 6.66 -7.76
C VAL A 61 0.42 7.08 -6.34
N LEU A 62 0.63 6.23 -5.34
CA LEU A 62 0.29 6.51 -3.95
C LEU A 62 1.12 7.67 -3.34
N ARG A 63 2.39 7.81 -3.75
CA ARG A 63 3.23 8.95 -3.36
C ARG A 63 2.70 10.30 -3.82
N LYS A 64 1.89 10.35 -4.89
CA LYS A 64 1.24 11.60 -5.33
C LYS A 64 0.17 12.07 -4.34
N PHE A 65 -0.39 11.15 -3.55
CA PHE A 65 -1.38 11.48 -2.51
C PHE A 65 -0.72 11.76 -1.16
N ASP A 66 0.30 10.97 -0.79
CA ASP A 66 1.14 11.25 0.38
C ASP A 66 2.59 10.76 0.14
N PRO A 67 3.53 11.68 -0.09
CA PRO A 67 4.94 11.33 -0.31
C PRO A 67 5.67 10.90 0.97
N ASN A 68 5.18 11.31 2.14
CA ASN A 68 5.81 10.98 3.43
C ASN A 68 5.40 9.59 3.91
N ASP A 69 4.21 9.14 3.51
CA ASP A 69 3.66 7.86 3.94
C ASP A 69 2.79 7.18 2.86
N PRO A 70 3.38 6.75 1.73
CA PRO A 70 2.64 6.21 0.60
C PRO A 70 1.99 4.85 0.88
N VAL A 71 2.44 4.13 1.90
CA VAL A 71 1.95 2.77 2.22
C VAL A 71 0.65 2.81 3.06
N LYS A 72 0.17 3.99 3.45
CA LYS A 72 -1.03 4.14 4.32
C LYS A 72 -2.31 3.66 3.69
N TYR A 73 -2.32 3.70 2.37
CA TYR A 73 -3.47 3.31 1.57
C TYR A 73 -3.63 1.79 1.47
N ASP A 74 -2.68 0.98 1.95
CA ASP A 74 -2.84 -0.48 1.98
C ASP A 74 -4.11 -0.89 2.71
N TYR A 75 -4.37 -0.30 3.89
CA TYR A 75 -5.58 -0.61 4.66
C TYR A 75 -6.87 -0.28 3.89
N ALA A 76 -6.89 0.85 3.18
CA ALA A 76 -8.04 1.27 2.40
C ALA A 76 -8.26 0.41 1.15
N LEU A 77 -7.18 0.08 0.42
CA LEU A 77 -7.24 -0.76 -0.78
C LEU A 77 -7.64 -2.20 -0.43
N PHE A 78 -7.13 -2.73 0.68
CA PHE A 78 -7.54 -4.03 1.19
C PHE A 78 -8.99 -4.02 1.65
N GLY A 79 -9.40 -3.05 2.49
CA GLY A 79 -10.75 -2.94 3.02
C GLY A 79 -11.82 -2.78 1.92
N ALA A 80 -11.53 -2.02 0.87
CA ALA A 80 -12.39 -1.90 -0.31
C ALA A 80 -12.50 -3.20 -1.13
N GLY A 81 -11.51 -4.09 -1.05
CA GLY A 81 -11.54 -5.40 -1.70
C GLY A 81 -12.34 -6.45 -0.93
N VAL A 82 -12.34 -6.36 0.40
CA VAL A 82 -13.12 -7.25 1.30
C VAL A 82 -14.59 -6.84 1.33
N THR A 83 -14.86 -5.53 1.32
CA THR A 83 -16.22 -4.99 1.30
C THR A 83 -16.74 -5.06 -0.14
N LYS A 84 -17.69 -5.96 -0.44
CA LYS A 84 -18.25 -6.24 -1.78
C LYS A 84 -18.89 -5.06 -2.53
N THR A 85 -18.71 -3.82 -2.09
CA THR A 85 -19.31 -2.62 -2.68
C THR A 85 -18.74 -2.27 -4.05
N MET A 86 -17.63 -2.89 -4.49
CA MET A 86 -17.03 -2.68 -5.82
C MET A 86 -16.92 -3.96 -6.69
N ILE A 87 -17.73 -4.99 -6.44
CA ILE A 87 -17.80 -6.19 -7.30
C ILE A 87 -19.18 -6.29 -7.93
#